data_AF-A0A4Q4YDG3-F1
#
_entry.id   AF-A0A4Q4YDG3-F1
#
_cell.length_a   1.000
_cell.length_b   1.000
_cell.length_c   1.000
_cell.angle_alpha   90.00
_cell.angle_beta   90.00
_cell.angle_gamma   90.00
#
_symmetry.space_group_name_H-M   'P 1'
#
loop_
_entity.id
_entity.type
_entity.pdbx_description
1 polymer ?
#
loop_
_entity_poly.entity_id
_entity_poly.type
_entity_poly.pdbx_seq_one_letter_code
_entity_poly.pdbx_strand_id
1 'polypeptide(L)'
;MQPWIDLLRKNFERGFAEVLRYDEMTFRHYLRTVVLWPHDVIDFVELVMDQANQYDQSFTDLMMQTLHFNTPGKPLALKGGLSRITSSAANALGQENILRNAPVREICPTAERKIELVAGDIVPRKRTFGKIILAMPPALIRNIRIKLHWMAREPRVKLVLEDLDTFFSKQGVNTYDQFIDTFDVRWPSEVSSGNTMYFPGQFSKCHEVSKQPEGDVFFAGEDISRHHTWVAGAVESAHYAVEQVLAHAPWDSRRRPQLLRPS
;
A
#
# COMPACT_ATOMS: atom_id res chain seq x y z
N MET A 1 21.22 -0.60 -11.54
CA MET A 1 20.29 0.22 -10.72
C MET A 1 20.96 1.44 -10.10
N GLN A 2 22.20 1.36 -9.59
CA GLN A 2 22.88 2.46 -8.85
C GLN A 2 22.78 3.87 -9.47
N PRO A 3 22.98 4.08 -10.79
CA PRO A 3 22.87 5.42 -11.37
C PRO A 3 21.51 6.10 -11.15
N TRP A 4 20.42 5.31 -11.16
CA TRP A 4 19.07 5.80 -10.87
C TRP A 4 18.95 6.22 -9.40
N ILE A 5 19.49 5.42 -8.50
CA ILE A 5 19.47 5.69 -7.05
C ILE A 5 20.26 6.95 -6.71
N ASP A 6 21.43 7.12 -7.33
CA ASP A 6 22.26 8.32 -7.15
C ASP A 6 21.54 9.58 -7.65
N LEU A 7 20.86 9.48 -8.79
CA LEU A 7 20.07 10.59 -9.35
C LEU A 7 18.88 10.94 -8.44
N LEU A 8 18.10 9.95 -8.01
CA LEU A 8 16.97 10.10 -7.09
C LEU A 8 17.39 10.74 -5.75
N ARG A 9 18.56 10.38 -5.22
CA ARG A 9 19.10 10.99 -4.00
C ARG A 9 19.56 12.42 -4.19
N LYS A 10 20.23 12.69 -5.32
CA LYS A 10 20.77 14.02 -5.60
C LYS A 10 19.65 15.03 -5.82
N ASN A 11 18.59 14.63 -6.52
CA ASN A 11 17.40 15.44 -6.75
C ASN A 11 16.23 14.50 -7.02
N PHE A 12 15.35 14.35 -6.03
CA PHE A 12 14.24 13.41 -6.10
C PHE A 12 13.32 13.69 -7.27
N GLU A 13 12.85 14.93 -7.44
CA GLU A 13 11.90 15.29 -8.51
C GLU A 13 12.48 15.05 -9.89
N ARG A 14 13.73 15.46 -10.13
CA ARG A 14 14.41 15.21 -11.40
C ARG A 14 14.64 13.72 -11.62
N GLY A 15 15.11 13.01 -10.60
CA GLY A 15 15.36 11.58 -10.71
C GLY A 15 14.09 10.78 -10.97
N PHE A 16 13.02 11.14 -10.28
CA PHE A 16 11.71 10.53 -10.44
C PHE A 16 11.17 10.77 -11.85
N ALA A 17 11.25 12.00 -12.36
CA ALA A 17 10.84 12.32 -13.73
C ALA A 17 11.62 11.51 -14.79
N GLU A 18 12.92 11.28 -14.60
CA GLU A 18 13.71 10.46 -15.54
C GLU A 18 13.39 8.96 -15.42
N VAL A 19 13.16 8.46 -14.20
CA VAL A 19 12.72 7.08 -13.96
C VAL A 19 11.36 6.81 -14.62
N LEU A 20 10.42 7.75 -14.49
CA LEU A 20 9.06 7.64 -15.01
C LEU A 20 9.02 7.53 -16.55
N ARG A 21 10.08 7.93 -17.26
CA ARG A 21 10.17 7.75 -18.73
C ARG A 21 10.16 6.28 -19.15
N TYR A 22 10.46 5.38 -18.22
CA TYR A 22 10.49 3.93 -18.44
C TYR A 22 9.27 3.23 -17.81
N ASP A 23 8.25 3.98 -17.38
CA ASP A 23 7.13 3.41 -16.63
C ASP A 23 6.35 2.35 -17.41
N GLU A 24 6.23 2.47 -18.73
CA GLU A 24 5.59 1.46 -19.60
C GLU A 24 6.41 0.16 -19.73
N MET A 25 7.62 0.09 -19.16
CA MET A 25 8.45 -1.10 -19.17
C MET A 25 8.35 -1.87 -17.84
N THR A 26 8.37 -3.20 -17.92
CA THR A 26 8.78 -4.00 -16.77
C THR A 26 10.27 -3.80 -16.50
N PHE A 27 10.72 -4.09 -15.29
CA PHE A 27 12.16 -4.05 -15.00
C PHE A 27 12.94 -5.05 -15.87
N ARG A 28 12.41 -6.25 -16.09
CA ARG A 28 12.96 -7.26 -17.01
C ARG A 28 13.11 -6.71 -18.42
N HIS A 29 12.08 -6.05 -18.93
CA HIS A 29 12.09 -5.48 -20.27
C HIS A 29 13.16 -4.37 -20.40
N TYR A 30 13.28 -3.51 -19.38
CA TYR A 30 14.35 -2.50 -19.31
C TYR A 30 15.76 -3.16 -19.32
N LEU A 31 16.00 -4.17 -18.49
CA LEU A 31 17.28 -4.88 -18.46
C LEU A 31 17.61 -5.52 -19.81
N ARG A 32 16.61 -6.12 -20.47
CA ARG A 32 16.80 -6.80 -21.74
C ARG A 32 17.06 -5.86 -22.91
N THR A 33 16.39 -4.71 -22.95
CA THR A 33 16.36 -3.82 -24.13
C THR A 33 17.24 -2.58 -23.99
N VAL A 34 17.40 -2.05 -22.76
CA VAL A 34 18.18 -0.84 -22.50
C VAL A 34 19.57 -1.20 -21.99
N VAL A 35 19.66 -2.12 -21.03
CA VAL A 35 20.94 -2.56 -20.46
C VAL A 35 21.57 -3.71 -21.26
N LEU A 36 20.77 -4.37 -22.11
CA LEU A 36 21.18 -5.47 -22.99
C LEU A 36 21.70 -6.70 -22.25
N TRP A 37 21.16 -6.99 -21.06
CA TRP A 37 21.50 -8.20 -20.33
C TRP A 37 20.94 -9.45 -21.05
N PRO A 38 21.67 -10.59 -21.06
CA PRO A 38 21.14 -11.87 -21.52
C PRO A 38 19.98 -12.34 -20.64
N HIS A 39 19.02 -13.06 -21.21
CA HIS A 39 17.85 -13.58 -20.50
C HIS A 39 18.23 -14.40 -19.25
N ASP A 40 19.15 -15.36 -19.43
CA ASP A 40 19.56 -16.28 -18.36
C ASP A 40 20.25 -15.55 -17.19
N VAL A 41 20.92 -14.43 -17.48
CA VAL A 41 21.52 -13.58 -16.43
C VAL A 41 20.42 -12.87 -15.65
N ILE A 42 19.38 -12.37 -16.34
CA ILE A 42 18.25 -11.70 -15.68
C ILE A 42 17.52 -12.68 -14.76
N ASP A 43 17.22 -13.90 -15.24
CA ASP A 43 16.55 -14.94 -14.44
C ASP A 43 17.38 -15.37 -13.23
N PHE A 44 18.69 -15.59 -13.43
CA PHE A 44 19.57 -15.96 -12.33
C PHE A 44 19.65 -14.86 -11.27
N VAL A 45 19.79 -13.59 -11.69
CA VAL A 45 19.86 -12.47 -10.75
C VAL A 45 18.54 -12.27 -10.02
N GLU A 46 17.40 -12.36 -10.71
CA GLU A 46 16.09 -12.29 -10.05
C GLU A 46 15.96 -13.40 -8.99
N LEU A 47 16.30 -14.64 -9.34
CA LEU A 47 16.21 -15.79 -8.45
C LEU A 47 16.98 -15.61 -7.14
N VAL A 48 18.16 -14.98 -7.19
CA VAL A 48 19.07 -14.90 -6.04
C VAL A 48 18.97 -13.58 -5.28
N MET A 49 18.44 -12.51 -5.89
CA MET A 49 18.41 -11.17 -5.30
C MET A 49 17.00 -10.70 -4.90
N ASP A 50 15.95 -11.23 -5.53
CA ASP A 50 14.60 -10.69 -5.42
C ASP A 50 13.53 -11.79 -5.29
N GLN A 51 12.29 -11.37 -5.11
CA GLN A 51 11.15 -12.28 -5.09
C GLN A 51 10.86 -12.81 -6.51
N ALA A 52 10.34 -14.02 -6.61
CA ALA A 52 9.97 -14.60 -7.91
C ALA A 52 8.94 -13.73 -8.65
N ASN A 53 9.21 -13.45 -9.93
CA ASN A 53 8.42 -12.58 -10.83
C ASN A 53 8.42 -11.08 -10.44
N GLN A 54 9.32 -10.65 -9.55
CA GLN A 54 9.44 -9.25 -9.18
C GLN A 54 9.93 -8.41 -10.37
N TYR A 55 10.72 -8.99 -11.29
CA TYR A 55 11.25 -8.26 -12.45
C TYR A 55 10.19 -8.03 -13.53
N ASP A 56 9.04 -8.69 -13.45
CA ASP A 56 7.90 -8.47 -14.32
C ASP A 56 6.96 -7.36 -13.82
N GLN A 57 7.28 -6.73 -12.69
CA GLN A 57 6.62 -5.51 -12.20
C GLN A 57 7.16 -4.26 -12.90
N SER A 58 6.53 -3.10 -12.65
CA SER A 58 6.96 -1.81 -13.23
C SER A 58 8.42 -1.50 -12.87
N PHE A 59 9.17 -1.05 -13.88
CA PHE A 59 10.52 -0.50 -13.68
C PHE A 59 10.50 0.64 -12.65
N THR A 60 9.53 1.55 -12.75
CA THR A 60 9.40 2.72 -11.88
C THR A 60 9.33 2.31 -10.42
N ASP A 61 8.41 1.40 -10.11
CA ASP A 61 8.17 0.98 -8.74
C ASP A 61 9.36 0.23 -8.16
N LEU A 62 10.03 -0.61 -8.96
CA LEU A 62 11.24 -1.29 -8.50
C LEU A 62 12.39 -0.31 -8.22
N MET A 63 12.51 0.78 -8.99
CA MET A 63 13.49 1.84 -8.68
C MET A 63 13.16 2.56 -7.38
N MET A 64 11.88 2.85 -7.12
CA MET A 64 11.44 3.46 -5.86
C MET A 64 11.67 2.53 -4.66
N GLN A 65 11.33 1.25 -4.79
CA GLN A 65 11.59 0.25 -3.77
C GLN A 65 13.10 0.11 -3.49
N THR A 66 13.91 0.03 -4.53
CA THR A 66 15.37 -0.04 -4.43
C THR A 66 15.94 1.19 -3.73
N LEU A 67 15.43 2.39 -4.02
CA LEU A 67 15.84 3.63 -3.34
C LEU A 67 15.68 3.52 -1.82
N HIS A 68 14.54 3.01 -1.37
CA HIS A 68 14.23 2.87 0.05
C HIS A 68 15.08 1.79 0.73
N PHE A 69 15.26 0.61 0.12
CA PHE A 69 16.13 -0.42 0.68
C PHE A 69 17.60 0.01 0.77
N ASN A 70 18.04 0.89 -0.12
CA ASN A 70 19.40 1.40 -0.10
C ASN A 70 19.61 2.60 0.83
N THR A 71 18.60 3.06 1.58
CA THR A 71 18.68 4.26 2.42
C THR A 71 19.98 4.29 3.26
N PRO A 72 20.82 5.33 3.15
CA PRO A 72 22.08 5.38 3.87
C PRO A 72 21.87 5.37 5.39
N GLY A 73 22.74 4.64 6.09
CA GLY A 73 22.74 4.56 7.54
C GLY A 73 22.18 3.26 8.07
N LYS A 74 22.10 3.16 9.40
CA LYS A 74 21.63 1.96 10.08
C LYS A 74 20.10 1.93 10.09
N PRO A 75 19.45 0.83 9.67
CA PRO A 75 18.03 0.64 9.87
C PRO A 75 17.66 0.82 11.34
N LEU A 76 16.63 1.63 11.60
CA LEU A 76 16.15 1.89 12.95
C LEU A 76 14.87 1.08 13.19
N ALA A 77 14.81 0.43 14.35
CA ALA A 77 13.61 -0.21 14.85
C ALA A 77 13.13 0.51 16.11
N LEU A 78 11.83 0.75 16.21
CA LEU A 78 11.27 1.38 17.40
C LEU A 78 11.22 0.37 18.55
N LYS A 79 11.94 0.65 19.63
CA LYS A 79 11.89 -0.17 20.85
C LYS A 79 10.43 -0.26 21.34
N GLY A 80 9.93 -1.48 21.49
CA GLY A 80 8.54 -1.75 21.86
C GLY A 80 7.54 -1.78 20.69
N GLY A 81 8.02 -1.80 19.45
CA GLY A 81 7.21 -2.02 18.25
C GLY A 81 6.61 -0.74 17.64
N LEU A 82 6.32 -0.80 16.33
CA LEU A 82 5.77 0.32 15.56
C LEU A 82 4.35 0.72 16.00
N SER A 83 3.58 -0.17 16.64
CA SER A 83 2.25 0.13 17.21
C SER A 83 2.26 1.28 18.21
N ARG A 84 3.42 1.64 18.78
CA ARG A 84 3.56 2.81 19.64
C ARG A 84 3.32 4.13 18.88
N ILE A 85 3.64 4.20 17.60
CA ILE A 85 3.40 5.38 16.75
C ILE A 85 1.88 5.59 16.63
N THR A 86 1.16 4.55 16.21
CA THR A 86 -0.30 4.60 16.05
C THR A 86 -1.03 4.82 17.38
N SER A 87 -0.55 4.20 18.47
CA SER A 87 -1.11 4.42 19.81
C SER A 87 -0.90 5.85 20.29
N SER A 88 0.27 6.45 20.03
CA SER A 88 0.55 7.84 20.41
C SER A 88 -0.33 8.82 19.63
N ALA A 89 -0.49 8.59 18.33
CA ALA A 89 -1.41 9.37 17.49
C ALA A 89 -2.87 9.24 17.97
N ALA A 90 -3.32 8.03 18.29
CA ALA A 90 -4.67 7.80 18.82
C ALA A 90 -4.90 8.51 20.16
N ASN A 91 -3.90 8.54 21.04
CA ASN A 91 -3.99 9.25 22.31
C ASN A 91 -4.04 10.77 22.12
N ALA A 92 -3.28 11.32 21.16
CA ALA A 92 -3.32 12.74 20.84
C ALA A 92 -4.66 13.17 20.24
N LEU A 93 -5.32 12.30 19.46
CA LEU A 93 -6.65 12.54 18.91
C LEU A 93 -7.79 12.45 19.94
N GLY A 94 -7.58 11.74 21.05
CA GLY A 94 -8.63 11.38 22.01
C GLY A 94 -9.40 10.13 21.57
N GLN A 95 -9.55 9.15 22.47
CA GLN A 95 -10.18 7.86 22.15
C GLN A 95 -11.69 8.00 21.84
N GLU A 96 -12.34 9.04 22.33
CA GLU A 96 -13.73 9.40 22.04
C GLU A 96 -13.97 9.73 20.56
N ASN A 97 -12.92 10.13 19.85
CA ASN A 97 -12.96 10.43 18.42
C ASN A 97 -12.65 9.19 17.55
N ILE A 98 -12.39 8.03 18.17
CA ILE A 98 -12.00 6.79 17.49
C ILE A 98 -13.04 5.70 17.73
N LEU A 99 -13.82 5.40 16.70
CA LEU A 99 -14.78 4.30 16.73
C LEU A 99 -14.13 3.01 16.21
N ARG A 100 -13.89 2.05 17.11
CA ARG A 100 -13.41 0.70 16.76
C ARG A 100 -14.60 -0.24 16.50
N ASN A 101 -14.35 -1.35 15.80
CA ASN A 101 -15.38 -2.34 15.43
C ASN A 101 -16.56 -1.74 14.66
N ALA A 102 -16.30 -0.68 13.88
CA ALA A 102 -17.29 0.06 13.12
C ALA A 102 -16.92 0.05 11.62
N PRO A 103 -16.94 -1.11 10.94
CA PRO A 103 -16.65 -1.15 9.51
C PRO A 103 -17.66 -0.28 8.76
N VAL A 104 -17.17 0.60 7.88
CA VAL A 104 -18.02 1.41 7.00
C VAL A 104 -18.58 0.50 5.91
N ARG A 105 -19.90 0.46 5.79
CA ARG A 105 -20.64 -0.40 4.85
C ARG A 105 -21.33 0.38 3.74
N GLU A 106 -21.63 1.65 3.97
CA GLU A 106 -22.24 2.51 2.96
C GLU A 106 -21.72 3.93 3.11
N ILE A 107 -21.52 4.57 1.96
CA ILE A 107 -21.15 5.98 1.82
C ILE A 107 -22.15 6.57 0.83
N CYS A 108 -23.06 7.41 1.32
CA CYS A 108 -24.17 7.91 0.54
C CYS A 108 -24.18 9.44 0.53
N PRO A 109 -24.17 10.10 -0.64
CA PRO A 109 -24.43 11.52 -0.70
C PRO A 109 -25.88 11.80 -0.26
N THR A 110 -26.08 12.88 0.47
CA THR A 110 -27.39 13.34 0.93
C THR A 110 -27.86 14.56 0.12
N ALA A 111 -29.17 14.85 0.16
CA ALA A 111 -29.74 16.01 -0.51
C ALA A 111 -29.18 17.36 0.01
N GLU A 112 -28.68 17.38 1.25
CA GLU A 112 -28.14 18.57 1.91
C GLU A 112 -26.64 18.83 1.63
N ARG A 113 -26.05 18.23 0.59
CA ARG A 113 -24.61 18.35 0.28
C ARG A 113 -23.72 17.89 1.43
N LYS A 114 -24.14 16.83 2.11
CA LYS A 114 -23.34 16.11 3.10
C LYS A 114 -23.23 14.65 2.70
N ILE A 115 -22.31 13.92 3.32
CA ILE A 115 -22.07 12.51 3.10
C ILE A 115 -22.53 11.74 4.34
N GLU A 116 -23.47 10.83 4.19
CA GLU A 116 -23.89 9.90 5.24
C GLU A 116 -23.01 8.64 5.20
N LEU A 117 -22.37 8.32 6.31
CA LEU A 117 -21.68 7.06 6.54
C LEU A 117 -22.56 6.13 7.37
N VAL A 118 -22.68 4.89 6.92
CA VAL A 118 -23.29 3.79 7.67
C VAL A 118 -22.17 2.87 8.14
N ALA A 119 -21.96 2.77 9.45
CA ALA A 119 -20.89 1.97 10.04
C ALA A 119 -21.39 1.03 11.14
N GLY A 120 -20.76 -0.16 11.24
CA GLY A 120 -21.10 -1.16 12.26
C GLY A 120 -21.75 -2.42 11.68
N ASP A 121 -21.71 -3.51 12.45
CA ASP A 121 -22.18 -4.82 11.98
C ASP A 121 -23.65 -5.11 12.33
N ILE A 122 -23.97 -5.25 13.63
CA ILE A 122 -25.30 -5.66 14.11
C ILE A 122 -26.23 -4.45 14.26
N VAL A 123 -25.72 -3.36 14.82
CA VAL A 123 -26.46 -2.10 15.00
C VAL A 123 -25.75 -1.01 14.20
N PRO A 124 -26.17 -0.77 12.94
CA PRO A 124 -25.54 0.24 12.11
C PRO A 124 -25.79 1.62 12.69
N ARG A 125 -24.73 2.42 12.78
CA ARG A 125 -24.77 3.83 13.17
C ARG A 125 -24.65 4.68 11.93
N LYS A 126 -25.51 5.68 11.83
CA LYS A 126 -25.48 6.69 10.77
C LYS A 126 -24.86 7.97 11.30
N ARG A 127 -23.93 8.54 10.54
CA ARG A 127 -23.29 9.83 10.83
C ARG A 127 -23.16 10.60 9.53
N THR A 128 -23.32 11.91 9.59
CA THR A 128 -23.30 12.78 8.41
C THR A 128 -22.15 13.76 8.51
N PHE A 129 -21.39 13.91 7.42
CA PHE A 129 -20.16 14.72 7.37
C PHE A 129 -20.19 15.66 6.17
N GLY A 130 -19.58 16.84 6.29
CA GLY A 130 -19.39 17.74 5.14
C GLY A 130 -18.34 17.23 4.17
N LYS A 131 -17.26 16.63 4.68
CA LYS A 131 -16.15 16.06 3.91
C LYS A 131 -15.68 14.78 4.59
N ILE A 132 -15.16 13.82 3.82
CA ILE A 132 -14.56 12.59 4.36
C ILE A 132 -13.22 12.31 3.69
N ILE A 133 -12.29 11.69 4.44
CA ILE A 133 -11.05 11.14 3.89
C ILE A 133 -11.14 9.61 4.00
N LEU A 134 -10.94 8.91 2.89
CA LEU A 134 -10.83 7.47 2.84
C LEU A 134 -9.36 7.08 2.90
N ALA A 135 -8.94 6.60 4.06
CA ALA A 135 -7.58 6.14 4.34
C ALA A 135 -7.48 4.60 4.30
N MET A 136 -7.93 3.98 3.21
CA MET A 136 -8.01 2.53 3.07
C MET A 136 -7.62 2.06 1.66
N PRO A 137 -7.08 0.84 1.50
CA PRO A 137 -6.70 0.31 0.20
C PRO A 137 -7.86 0.35 -0.81
N PRO A 138 -7.62 0.65 -2.10
CA PRO A 138 -8.68 0.76 -3.11
C PRO A 138 -9.54 -0.50 -3.25
N ALA A 139 -8.95 -1.68 -3.03
CA ALA A 139 -9.67 -2.95 -3.03
C ALA A 139 -10.81 -2.97 -1.99
N LEU A 140 -10.64 -2.32 -0.83
CA LEU A 140 -11.70 -2.23 0.17
C LEU A 140 -12.80 -1.26 -0.23
N ILE A 141 -12.47 -0.15 -0.89
CA ILE A 141 -13.45 0.82 -1.37
C ILE A 141 -14.40 0.12 -2.35
N ARG A 142 -13.85 -0.69 -3.26
CA ARG A 142 -14.64 -1.52 -4.19
C ARG A 142 -15.52 -2.54 -3.45
N ASN A 143 -15.05 -3.04 -2.31
CA ASN A 143 -15.66 -4.09 -1.51
C ASN A 143 -16.45 -3.58 -0.30
N ILE A 144 -16.90 -2.31 -0.32
CA ILE A 144 -17.88 -1.78 0.63
C ILE A 144 -19.23 -2.57 0.58
N ARG A 145 -19.32 -3.65 -0.23
CA ARG A 145 -20.15 -4.83 0.05
C ARG A 145 -19.33 -6.14 -0.14
N ILE A 146 -19.26 -6.96 0.94
CA ILE A 146 -18.82 -8.39 1.05
C ILE A 146 -17.45 -8.64 1.73
N LYS A 147 -17.44 -9.59 2.68
CA LYS A 147 -16.26 -10.25 3.27
C LYS A 147 -16.08 -11.65 2.65
N LEU A 148 -14.87 -11.97 2.19
CA LEU A 148 -14.44 -13.33 1.84
C LEU A 148 -13.40 -13.81 2.85
N HIS A 149 -13.45 -15.08 3.23
CA HIS A 149 -12.71 -15.66 4.35
C HIS A 149 -12.19 -17.03 3.95
N TRP A 150 -10.89 -17.28 3.72
CA TRP A 150 -10.42 -18.67 3.53
C TRP A 150 -8.98 -18.96 3.97
N MET A 151 -8.81 -20.21 4.45
CA MET A 151 -7.65 -20.96 4.96
C MET A 151 -7.30 -20.86 6.46
N ALA A 152 -7.43 -22.02 7.14
CA ALA A 152 -7.02 -22.24 8.52
C ALA A 152 -5.49 -22.17 8.72
N ARG A 153 -5.07 -21.84 9.94
CA ARG A 153 -3.68 -21.53 10.36
C ARG A 153 -2.73 -22.74 10.39
N GLU A 154 -3.24 -23.92 10.76
CA GLU A 154 -2.42 -25.11 11.06
C GLU A 154 -1.53 -25.62 9.92
N PRO A 155 -1.96 -25.66 8.65
CA PRO A 155 -1.11 -26.14 7.54
C PRO A 155 0.12 -25.27 7.28
N ARG A 156 0.10 -23.97 7.67
CA ARG A 156 1.19 -23.02 7.37
C ARG A 156 2.37 -23.16 8.31
N VAL A 157 2.10 -23.36 9.61
CA VAL A 157 3.15 -23.53 10.63
C VAL A 157 3.98 -24.77 10.34
N LYS A 158 3.30 -25.86 9.94
CA LYS A 158 3.96 -27.12 9.57
C LYS A 158 4.93 -26.95 8.39
N LEU A 159 4.49 -26.30 7.31
CA LEU A 159 5.31 -26.10 6.12
C LEU A 159 6.60 -25.30 6.42
N VAL A 160 6.48 -24.25 7.23
CA VAL A 160 7.63 -23.43 7.64
C VAL A 160 8.61 -24.22 8.50
N LEU A 161 8.13 -25.07 9.41
CA LEU A 161 9.00 -25.92 10.23
C LEU A 161 9.71 -26.99 9.40
N GLU A 162 9.05 -27.58 8.39
CA GLU A 162 9.65 -28.51 7.42
C GLU A 162 10.76 -27.83 6.59
N ASP A 163 10.52 -26.61 6.10
CA ASP A 163 11.51 -25.83 5.37
C ASP A 163 12.72 -25.49 6.27
N LEU A 164 12.47 -25.00 7.50
CA LEU A 164 13.54 -24.68 8.45
C LEU A 164 14.35 -25.93 8.83
N ASP A 165 13.69 -27.06 9.06
CA ASP A 165 14.38 -28.33 9.39
C ASP A 165 15.29 -28.78 8.25
N THR A 166 14.91 -28.55 6.98
CA THR A 166 15.76 -28.86 5.81
C THR A 166 17.12 -28.16 5.84
N PHE A 167 17.19 -26.95 6.42
CA PHE A 167 18.43 -26.17 6.54
C PHE A 167 19.17 -26.40 7.86
N PHE A 168 18.43 -26.47 8.97
CA PHE A 168 19.00 -26.40 10.32
C PHE A 168 19.22 -27.77 10.98
N SER A 169 18.52 -28.84 10.54
CA SER A 169 18.77 -30.21 11.02
C SER A 169 20.22 -30.66 10.76
N LYS A 170 20.77 -30.24 9.61
CA LYS A 170 22.18 -30.48 9.22
C LYS A 170 23.19 -29.81 10.15
N GLN A 171 22.75 -28.87 10.97
CA GLN A 171 23.54 -28.14 11.96
C GLN A 171 23.27 -28.63 13.39
N GLY A 172 22.51 -29.73 13.55
CA GLY A 172 22.18 -30.32 14.84
C GLY A 172 21.07 -29.59 15.62
N VAL A 173 20.36 -28.66 14.98
CA VAL A 173 19.24 -27.94 15.60
C VAL A 173 17.94 -28.66 15.26
N ASN A 174 17.20 -29.11 16.28
CA ASN A 174 15.83 -29.58 16.11
C ASN A 174 14.87 -28.38 16.14
N THR A 175 14.42 -27.95 14.97
CA THR A 175 13.53 -26.78 14.81
C THR A 175 12.16 -26.96 15.46
N TYR A 176 11.66 -28.19 15.55
CA TYR A 176 10.39 -28.49 16.22
C TYR A 176 10.50 -28.36 17.75
N ASP A 177 11.61 -28.80 18.34
CA ASP A 177 11.83 -28.68 19.79
C ASP A 177 12.09 -27.22 20.22
N GLN A 178 12.60 -26.39 19.31
CA GLN A 178 12.85 -24.96 19.56
C GLN A 178 11.62 -24.07 19.29
N PHE A 179 10.55 -24.64 18.72
CA PHE A 179 9.34 -23.89 18.41
C PHE A 179 8.52 -23.63 19.68
N ILE A 180 8.33 -22.36 20.03
CA ILE A 180 7.57 -21.95 21.24
C ILE A 180 6.17 -21.45 20.85
N ASP A 181 6.08 -20.50 19.92
CA ASP A 181 4.83 -19.97 19.37
C ASP A 181 5.12 -19.21 18.06
N THR A 182 4.07 -18.85 17.31
CA THR A 182 4.16 -18.08 16.07
C THR A 182 2.96 -17.16 15.89
N PHE A 183 3.17 -16.03 15.22
CA PHE A 183 2.09 -15.25 14.64
C PHE A 183 2.38 -15.06 13.15
N ASP A 184 1.38 -15.32 12.32
CA ASP A 184 1.45 -15.09 10.88
C ASP A 184 0.38 -14.07 10.48
N VAL A 185 0.78 -13.13 9.62
CA VAL A 185 -0.12 -12.15 9.01
C VAL A 185 -0.02 -12.33 7.51
N ARG A 186 -1.15 -12.55 6.85
CA ARG A 186 -1.22 -12.58 5.39
C ARG A 186 -1.90 -11.32 4.91
N TRP A 187 -1.08 -10.38 4.48
CA TRP A 187 -1.51 -9.06 4.04
C TRP A 187 -2.46 -9.03 2.82
N PRO A 188 -2.77 -10.11 2.08
CA PRO A 188 -3.90 -10.06 1.14
C PRO A 188 -5.20 -10.69 1.66
N SER A 189 -5.17 -11.39 2.79
CA SER A 189 -6.32 -12.10 3.35
C SER A 189 -6.93 -11.44 4.59
N GLU A 190 -6.26 -10.45 5.20
CA GLU A 190 -6.92 -9.63 6.21
C GLU A 190 -7.90 -8.64 5.56
N VAL A 191 -8.93 -8.23 6.30
CA VAL A 191 -9.65 -7.00 5.96
C VAL A 191 -8.63 -5.86 6.09
N SER A 192 -8.48 -5.03 5.04
CA SER A 192 -7.57 -3.86 4.93
C SER A 192 -6.09 -4.20 4.74
N SER A 193 -5.74 -4.72 3.57
CA SER A 193 -4.52 -5.49 3.43
C SER A 193 -4.03 -5.48 1.97
N GLY A 194 -2.74 -5.26 1.77
CA GLY A 194 -2.06 -5.35 0.48
C GLY A 194 -0.77 -4.53 0.49
N ASN A 195 0.17 -4.87 -0.39
CA ASN A 195 1.29 -3.99 -0.74
C ASN A 195 0.99 -3.43 -2.12
N THR A 196 0.99 -2.10 -2.28
CA THR A 196 0.87 -1.53 -3.62
C THR A 196 2.15 -1.76 -4.40
N MET A 197 1.97 -2.25 -5.62
CA MET A 197 3.00 -2.38 -6.63
C MET A 197 2.31 -2.18 -7.97
N TYR A 198 2.67 -1.12 -8.69
CA TYR A 198 2.07 -0.85 -9.98
C TYR A 198 2.67 -1.76 -11.06
N PHE A 199 1.80 -2.15 -11.98
CA PHE A 199 2.20 -2.72 -13.25
C PHE A 199 2.73 -1.64 -14.19
N PRO A 200 3.45 -2.03 -15.26
CA PRO A 200 3.96 -1.07 -16.24
C PRO A 200 2.89 -0.10 -16.75
N GLY A 201 3.21 1.19 -16.73
CA GLY A 201 2.39 2.30 -17.17
C GLY A 201 1.33 2.77 -16.17
N GLN A 202 1.07 2.02 -15.09
CA GLN A 202 0.05 2.41 -14.12
C GLN A 202 0.46 3.63 -13.29
N PHE A 203 1.76 3.88 -13.09
CA PHE A 203 2.20 5.09 -12.39
C PHE A 203 1.80 6.33 -13.19
N SER A 204 2.14 6.36 -14.46
CA SER A 204 1.84 7.48 -15.35
C SER A 204 0.34 7.66 -15.60
N LYS A 205 -0.43 6.56 -15.67
CA LYS A 205 -1.86 6.58 -16.00
C LYS A 205 -2.77 6.81 -14.80
N CYS A 206 -2.44 6.22 -13.66
CA CYS A 206 -3.36 6.11 -12.53
C CYS A 206 -2.95 6.99 -11.34
N HIS A 207 -1.66 7.21 -11.10
CA HIS A 207 -1.19 7.86 -9.86
C HIS A 207 -1.85 9.22 -9.61
N GLU A 208 -1.77 10.14 -10.57
CA GLU A 208 -2.33 11.48 -10.40
C GLU A 208 -3.86 11.49 -10.39
N VAL A 209 -4.50 10.55 -11.09
CA VAL A 209 -5.96 10.42 -11.13
C VAL A 209 -6.49 9.89 -9.79
N SER A 210 -5.87 8.86 -9.24
CA SER A 210 -6.23 8.24 -7.95
C SER A 210 -6.07 9.20 -6.77
N LYS A 211 -5.24 10.22 -6.90
CA LYS A 211 -5.02 11.28 -5.92
C LYS A 211 -6.10 12.37 -5.92
N GLN A 212 -6.88 12.47 -6.99
CA GLN A 212 -7.90 13.51 -7.11
C GLN A 212 -9.10 13.22 -6.20
N PRO A 213 -9.71 14.25 -5.60
CA PRO A 213 -10.91 14.05 -4.81
C PRO A 213 -12.10 13.81 -5.74
N GLU A 214 -13.07 13.03 -5.27
CA GLU A 214 -14.36 12.85 -5.92
C GLU A 214 -15.43 13.64 -5.14
N GLY A 215 -15.62 14.90 -5.53
CA GLY A 215 -16.43 15.84 -4.78
C GLY A 215 -15.86 16.08 -3.38
N ASP A 216 -16.68 15.87 -2.33
CA ASP A 216 -16.26 16.03 -0.93
C ASP A 216 -15.65 14.73 -0.32
N VAL A 217 -15.30 13.75 -1.17
CA VAL A 217 -14.59 12.51 -0.80
C VAL A 217 -13.13 12.63 -1.23
N PHE A 218 -12.21 12.53 -0.26
CA PHE A 218 -10.77 12.62 -0.46
C PHE A 218 -10.12 11.27 -0.15
N PHE A 219 -8.93 11.03 -0.69
CA PHE A 219 -8.23 9.75 -0.55
C PHE A 219 -6.86 9.94 0.10
N ALA A 220 -6.48 9.00 0.95
CA ALA A 220 -5.16 8.94 1.57
C ALA A 220 -4.73 7.46 1.67
N GLY A 221 -3.44 7.20 1.58
CA GLY A 221 -2.91 5.85 1.56
C GLY A 221 -1.54 5.77 0.91
N GLU A 222 -0.78 4.72 1.23
CA GLU A 222 0.52 4.52 0.60
C GLU A 222 0.39 4.35 -0.92
N ASP A 223 -0.71 3.76 -1.37
CA ASP A 223 -1.06 3.42 -2.76
C ASP A 223 -1.24 4.60 -3.72
N ILE A 224 -1.34 5.81 -3.16
CA ILE A 224 -1.43 7.07 -3.91
C ILE A 224 -0.26 8.00 -3.61
N SER A 225 0.86 7.44 -3.15
CA SER A 225 2.12 8.14 -2.89
C SER A 225 3.23 7.70 -3.85
N ARG A 226 4.38 8.37 -3.84
CA ARG A 226 5.57 7.92 -4.59
C ARG A 226 6.44 6.93 -3.81
N HIS A 227 5.94 6.49 -2.66
CA HIS A 227 6.67 5.70 -1.66
C HIS A 227 5.85 4.47 -1.27
N HIS A 228 5.45 3.68 -2.27
CA HIS A 228 4.65 2.48 -2.06
C HIS A 228 5.31 1.53 -1.05
N THR A 229 4.52 0.87 -0.21
CA THR A 229 4.94 -0.06 0.86
C THR A 229 5.69 0.56 2.05
N TRP A 230 5.86 1.88 2.08
CA TRP A 230 6.53 2.58 3.18
C TRP A 230 5.56 3.49 3.94
N VAL A 231 5.72 3.56 5.27
CA VAL A 231 4.95 4.49 6.14
C VAL A 231 5.09 5.94 5.67
N ALA A 232 6.25 6.31 5.11
CA ALA A 232 6.48 7.63 4.52
C ALA A 232 5.43 7.97 3.44
N GLY A 233 5.03 6.99 2.62
CA GLY A 233 4.01 7.17 1.60
C GLY A 233 2.63 7.47 2.17
N ALA A 234 2.24 6.73 3.22
CA ALA A 234 0.98 6.99 3.93
C ALA A 234 0.95 8.37 4.60
N VAL A 235 2.09 8.86 5.11
CA VAL A 235 2.19 10.19 5.72
C VAL A 235 2.15 11.29 4.65
N GLU A 236 2.88 11.12 3.54
CA GLU A 236 2.89 12.07 2.41
C GLU A 236 1.48 12.26 1.85
N SER A 237 0.76 11.17 1.57
CA SER A 237 -0.60 11.25 1.02
C SER A 237 -1.61 11.78 2.01
N ALA A 238 -1.49 11.47 3.31
CA ALA A 238 -2.34 12.06 4.34
C ALA A 238 -2.17 13.59 4.43
N HIS A 239 -0.94 14.08 4.35
CA HIS A 239 -0.67 15.52 4.31
C HIS A 239 -1.35 16.18 3.10
N TYR A 240 -1.15 15.60 1.91
CA TYR A 240 -1.76 16.07 0.68
C TYR A 240 -3.30 16.06 0.74
N ALA A 241 -3.91 15.01 1.30
CA ALA A 241 -5.36 14.93 1.48
C ALA A 241 -5.89 16.05 2.40
N VAL A 242 -5.17 16.38 3.47
CA VAL A 242 -5.54 17.49 4.36
C VAL A 242 -5.43 18.83 3.64
N GLU A 243 -4.36 19.07 2.88
CA GLU A 243 -4.22 20.29 2.08
C GLU A 243 -5.37 20.44 1.08
N GLN A 244 -5.75 19.36 0.40
CA GLN A 244 -6.92 19.36 -0.48
C GLN A 244 -8.20 19.69 0.29
N VAL A 245 -8.45 19.05 1.43
CA VAL A 245 -9.64 19.32 2.25
C VAL A 245 -9.73 20.79 2.65
N LEU A 246 -8.61 21.40 3.03
CA LEU A 246 -8.54 22.81 3.43
C LEU A 246 -8.74 23.76 2.25
N ALA A 247 -8.21 23.42 1.07
CA ALA A 247 -8.36 24.23 -0.14
C ALA A 247 -9.69 24.03 -0.89
N HIS A 248 -10.39 22.91 -0.65
CA HIS A 248 -11.59 22.53 -1.42
C HIS A 248 -12.81 23.37 -1.01
N ALA A 249 -13.40 24.06 -1.98
CA ALA A 249 -14.73 24.66 -1.83
C ALA A 249 -15.80 23.55 -1.79
N PRO A 250 -16.94 23.73 -1.09
CA PRO A 250 -17.97 22.70 -0.97
C PRO A 250 -18.50 22.19 -2.32
N TRP A 251 -18.86 20.92 -2.40
CA TRP A 251 -19.43 20.29 -3.60
C TRP A 251 -20.66 21.03 -4.15
N ASP A 252 -20.66 21.34 -5.45
CA ASP A 252 -21.84 21.86 -6.16
C ASP A 252 -22.56 20.71 -6.88
N SER A 253 -23.75 20.34 -6.38
CA SER A 253 -24.62 19.28 -6.91
C SER A 253 -25.02 19.42 -8.39
N ARG A 254 -24.72 20.55 -9.04
CA ARG A 254 -24.90 20.76 -10.48
C ARG A 254 -23.75 20.20 -11.34
N ARG A 255 -22.61 19.85 -10.74
CA ARG A 255 -21.49 19.19 -11.43
C ARG A 255 -21.68 17.68 -11.36
N ARG A 256 -22.14 17.03 -12.44
CA ARG A 256 -22.26 15.55 -12.46
C ARG A 256 -20.86 14.92 -12.53
N PRO A 257 -20.55 13.89 -11.71
CA PRO A 257 -19.35 13.06 -11.89
C PRO A 257 -19.42 12.30 -13.22
N GLN A 258 -18.29 12.18 -13.93
CA GLN A 258 -18.22 11.45 -15.21
C GLN A 258 -18.25 9.93 -15.06
N LEU A 259 -18.09 9.39 -13.84
CA LEU A 259 -17.83 7.96 -13.59
C LEU A 259 -19.07 7.08 -13.32
N LEU A 260 -20.28 7.64 -13.27
CA LEU A 260 -21.53 6.88 -13.11
C LEU A 260 -22.37 6.88 -14.39
N ARG A 261 -21.75 6.69 -15.56
CA ARG A 261 -22.50 6.28 -16.75
C ARG A 261 -22.56 4.74 -16.75
N PRO A 262 -23.75 4.13 -16.63
CA PRO A 262 -23.90 2.73 -17.02
C PRO A 262 -23.53 2.63 -18.50
N SER A 263 -22.66 1.68 -18.83
CA SER A 263 -22.54 1.15 -20.20
C SER A 263 -23.86 0.53 -20.64
#